data_AF-A0A9P9PMW2-F1
#
_entry.id   AF-A0A9P9PMW2-F1
#
_cell.length_a   1.000
_cell.length_b   1.000
_cell.length_c   1.000
_cell.angle_alpha   90.00
_cell.angle_beta   90.00
_cell.angle_gamma   90.00
#
_symmetry.space_group_name_H-M   'P 1'
#
loop_
_entity.id
_entity.type
_entity.pdbx_description
1 polymer ?
#
loop_
_entity_poly.entity_id
_entity_poly.type
_entity_poly.pdbx_seq_one_letter_code
_entity_poly.pdbx_strand_id
1 'polypeptide(L)'
;MKFIIFLSFFSAIALAQTVSFDCEAMPDICTNMCWAVHCTAGKWRAQLTYDAVSKTVNRRRRRAAGCMPSPNRCSVKSGYQAGFNCDEYPFASVSESDAGGQSNRCVHTGQNSAQGGTLNAFYRNLAPGTRFLVAFLNPTKGGTKYCTNGANVCVNDGNQHTKAGVQANPPGNRWTPRSLASSGAYLYKTASGKDLSSPELFEIGHEFVTVVPVNQTSYELLLESQDEDASSQLADPDFYTLKTDVIVEKLDQGLGERDLSD
;
A
#
# COMPACT_ATOMS: atom_id res chain seq x y z
N MET A 1 2.10 -57.14 -16.44
CA MET A 1 1.29 -55.99 -15.98
C MET A 1 2.20 -54.76 -15.92
N LYS A 2 1.98 -53.76 -16.78
CA LYS A 2 2.68 -52.46 -16.71
C LYS A 2 1.78 -51.51 -15.92
N PHE A 3 2.20 -51.10 -14.73
CA PHE A 3 1.55 -50.05 -13.96
C PHE A 3 1.91 -48.70 -14.58
N ILE A 4 0.91 -47.99 -15.10
CA ILE A 4 1.04 -46.60 -15.53
C ILE A 4 0.74 -45.73 -14.31
N ILE A 5 1.76 -45.08 -13.78
CA ILE A 5 1.62 -44.07 -12.72
C ILE A 5 1.26 -42.75 -13.41
N PHE A 6 0.00 -42.31 -13.26
CA PHE A 6 -0.39 -40.95 -13.62
C PHE A 6 0.11 -40.00 -12.54
N LEU A 7 1.21 -39.29 -12.82
CA LEU A 7 1.61 -38.12 -12.03
C LEU A 7 0.65 -36.97 -12.37
N SER A 8 -0.39 -36.79 -11.55
CA SER A 8 -1.21 -35.58 -11.57
C SER A 8 -0.33 -34.40 -11.13
N PHE A 9 0.18 -33.64 -12.10
CA PHE A 9 0.70 -32.30 -11.84
C PHE A 9 -0.47 -31.40 -11.47
N PHE A 10 -0.80 -31.33 -10.17
CA PHE A 10 -1.49 -30.14 -9.65
C PHE A 10 -0.52 -28.96 -9.82
N SER A 11 -0.62 -28.26 -10.94
CA SER A 11 -0.10 -26.90 -11.01
C SER A 11 -0.90 -26.08 -10.00
N ALA A 12 -0.35 -25.93 -8.80
CA ALA A 12 -0.78 -24.86 -7.92
C ALA A 12 -0.48 -23.57 -8.66
N ILE A 13 -1.49 -23.01 -9.31
CA ILE A 13 -1.46 -21.63 -9.79
C ILE A 13 -1.36 -20.81 -8.50
N ALA A 14 -0.13 -20.48 -8.11
CA ALA A 14 0.11 -19.51 -7.05
C ALA A 14 -0.32 -18.15 -7.62
N LEU A 15 -1.61 -17.84 -7.51
CA LEU A 15 -2.11 -16.49 -7.76
C LEU A 15 -1.27 -15.56 -6.90
N ALA A 16 -0.61 -14.59 -7.53
CA ALA A 16 0.12 -13.57 -6.81
C ALA A 16 -0.87 -12.90 -5.85
N GLN A 17 -0.66 -13.11 -4.54
CA GLN A 17 -1.61 -12.63 -3.54
C GLN A 17 -1.66 -11.11 -3.65
N THR A 18 -2.83 -10.57 -3.98
CA THR A 18 -3.02 -9.12 -4.07
C THR A 18 -3.75 -8.70 -2.82
N VAL A 19 -3.21 -7.74 -2.07
CA VAL A 19 -3.89 -7.10 -0.95
C VAL A 19 -4.24 -5.67 -1.35
N SER A 20 -5.47 -5.27 -1.07
CA SER A 20 -5.93 -3.91 -1.34
C SER A 20 -6.09 -3.10 -0.05
N PHE A 21 -5.72 -1.82 -0.11
CA PHE A 21 -5.96 -0.85 0.97
C PHE A 21 -7.10 0.08 0.60
N ASP A 22 -8.01 0.34 1.54
CA ASP A 22 -9.12 1.27 1.33
C ASP A 22 -8.68 2.72 1.55
N CYS A 23 -8.55 3.46 0.45
CA CYS A 23 -8.07 4.85 0.47
C CYS A 23 -9.15 5.85 0.89
N GLU A 24 -10.41 5.44 0.97
CA GLU A 24 -11.43 6.26 1.62
C GLU A 24 -11.21 6.31 3.14
N ALA A 25 -10.86 5.18 3.74
CA ALA A 25 -10.59 5.08 5.17
C ALA A 25 -9.17 5.55 5.55
N MET A 26 -8.16 5.25 4.73
CA MET A 26 -6.77 5.57 5.04
C MET A 26 -6.11 6.43 3.96
N PRO A 27 -6.62 7.64 3.69
CA PRO A 27 -6.18 8.45 2.56
C PRO A 27 -4.71 8.89 2.64
N ASP A 28 -4.19 9.19 3.84
CA ASP A 28 -2.79 9.60 3.99
C ASP A 28 -1.84 8.42 3.81
N ILE A 29 -2.25 7.23 4.26
CA ILE A 29 -1.51 5.98 4.04
C ILE A 29 -1.44 5.67 2.54
N CYS A 30 -2.58 5.66 1.86
CA CYS A 30 -2.62 5.48 0.41
C CYS A 30 -1.78 6.53 -0.31
N THR A 31 -1.87 7.79 0.10
CA THR A 31 -1.05 8.87 -0.45
C THR A 31 0.46 8.58 -0.33
N ASN A 32 0.93 8.05 0.81
CA ASN A 32 2.34 7.66 0.97
C ASN A 32 2.73 6.47 0.07
N MET A 33 1.92 5.41 0.07
CA MET A 33 2.17 4.23 -0.75
C MET A 33 2.19 4.57 -2.24
N CYS A 34 1.18 5.31 -2.71
CA CYS A 34 1.06 5.71 -4.10
C CYS A 34 2.18 6.66 -4.53
N TRP A 35 2.55 7.65 -3.70
CA TRP A 35 3.74 8.45 -3.97
C TRP A 35 4.98 7.58 -4.12
N ALA A 36 5.20 6.63 -3.21
CA ALA A 36 6.36 5.77 -3.26
C ALA A 36 6.39 4.94 -4.55
N VAL A 37 5.26 4.34 -4.93
CA VAL A 37 5.15 3.49 -6.13
C VAL A 37 5.24 4.29 -7.42
N HIS A 38 4.70 5.51 -7.46
CA HIS A 38 4.46 6.24 -8.70
C HIS A 38 5.35 7.47 -8.91
N CYS A 39 5.87 8.07 -7.85
CA CYS A 39 6.55 9.37 -7.90
C CYS A 39 8.05 9.32 -7.55
N THR A 40 8.60 8.13 -7.28
CA THR A 40 10.00 7.99 -6.85
C THR A 40 10.96 7.52 -7.94
N ALA A 41 10.69 7.86 -9.21
CA ALA A 41 11.51 7.47 -10.35
C ALA A 41 11.75 5.94 -10.41
N GLY A 42 10.71 5.17 -10.09
CA GLY A 42 10.75 3.71 -10.05
C GLY A 42 11.57 3.11 -8.91
N LYS A 43 11.99 3.89 -7.90
CA LYS A 43 12.75 3.35 -6.75
C LYS A 43 11.98 2.23 -6.05
N TRP A 44 10.68 2.44 -5.81
CA TRP A 44 9.82 1.47 -5.14
C TRP A 44 8.81 0.83 -6.08
N ARG A 45 8.35 -0.38 -5.72
CA ARG A 45 7.38 -1.17 -6.49
C ARG A 45 6.25 -1.58 -5.58
N ALA A 46 5.08 -1.85 -6.15
CA ALA A 46 3.94 -2.38 -5.41
C ALA A 46 3.99 -3.88 -5.14
N GLN A 47 4.81 -4.61 -5.91
CA GLN A 47 5.10 -6.00 -5.60
C GLN A 47 6.17 -6.06 -4.52
N LEU A 48 5.82 -6.66 -3.39
CA LEU A 48 6.64 -6.75 -2.20
C LEU A 48 6.82 -8.21 -1.78
N THR A 49 7.81 -8.46 -0.93
CA THR A 49 8.12 -9.81 -0.44
C THR A 49 8.03 -9.84 1.09
N TYR A 50 7.11 -10.64 1.64
CA TYR A 50 6.92 -10.73 3.09
C TYR A 50 8.07 -11.50 3.76
N ASP A 51 8.69 -10.94 4.81
CA ASP A 51 9.87 -11.53 5.45
C ASP A 51 9.66 -12.12 6.85
N ALA A 52 8.51 -11.90 7.49
CA ALA A 52 8.28 -12.27 8.90
C ALA A 52 9.45 -11.90 9.84
N VAL A 53 9.93 -10.66 9.74
CA VAL A 53 11.17 -10.24 10.40
C VAL A 53 11.08 -10.17 11.93
N SER A 54 12.23 -10.36 12.59
CA SER A 54 12.38 -10.11 14.03
C SER A 54 12.19 -8.64 14.39
N LYS A 55 11.86 -8.36 15.65
CA LYS A 55 11.73 -6.98 16.18
C LYS A 55 12.98 -6.12 15.93
N THR A 56 14.17 -6.72 15.99
CA THR A 56 15.44 -6.02 15.74
C THR A 56 15.56 -5.56 14.29
N VAL A 57 15.26 -6.46 13.33
CA VAL A 57 15.32 -6.13 11.90
C VAL A 57 14.21 -5.14 11.53
N ASN A 58 13.00 -5.32 12.05
CA ASN A 58 11.91 -4.37 11.89
C ASN A 58 12.35 -2.96 12.35
N ARG A 59 12.83 -2.83 13.59
CA ARG A 59 13.31 -1.54 14.14
C ARG A 59 14.44 -0.92 13.31
N ARG A 60 15.36 -1.73 12.78
CA ARG A 60 16.41 -1.26 11.86
C ARG A 60 15.81 -0.67 10.58
N ARG A 61 14.87 -1.36 9.96
CA ARG A 61 14.17 -0.89 8.74
C ARG A 61 13.38 0.39 9.00
N ARG A 62 12.65 0.50 10.12
CA ARG A 62 11.98 1.75 10.54
C ARG A 62 12.94 2.92 10.73
N ARG A 63 14.14 2.66 11.29
CA ARG A 63 15.22 3.66 11.39
C ARG A 63 15.78 4.06 10.04
N ALA A 64 15.90 3.12 9.10
CA ALA A 64 16.32 3.40 7.73
C ALA A 64 15.29 4.21 6.95
N ALA A 65 14.00 4.06 7.26
CA ALA A 65 12.90 4.84 6.72
C ALA A 65 12.87 6.29 7.24
N GLY A 66 13.39 6.53 8.45
CA GLY A 66 13.30 7.84 9.13
C GLY A 66 12.20 7.92 10.20
N CYS A 67 11.49 6.81 10.44
CA CYS A 67 10.46 6.72 11.48
C CYS A 67 11.00 6.38 12.88
N MET A 68 12.33 6.31 13.04
CA MET A 68 13.03 6.12 14.31
C MET A 68 14.32 6.97 14.36
N PRO A 69 14.83 7.32 15.56
CA PRO A 69 14.28 7.00 16.89
C PRO A 69 12.98 7.75 17.18
N SER A 70 12.24 7.31 18.19
CA SER A 70 11.12 8.08 18.77
C SER A 70 11.67 8.98 19.87
N PRO A 71 11.31 10.28 19.94
CA PRO A 71 10.42 10.99 19.01
C PRO A 71 11.02 11.17 17.61
N ASN A 72 10.22 10.86 16.58
CA ASN A 72 10.55 11.16 15.18
C ASN A 72 9.83 12.46 14.75
N ARG A 73 10.05 12.88 13.50
CA ARG A 73 9.51 14.14 12.93
C ARG A 73 7.99 14.30 13.05
N CYS A 74 7.24 13.21 13.20
CA CYS A 74 5.79 13.21 13.28
C CYS A 74 5.24 13.35 14.70
N SER A 75 6.13 13.45 15.70
CA SER A 75 5.72 13.55 17.09
C SER A 75 5.60 14.99 17.58
N VAL A 76 4.77 15.19 18.60
CA VAL A 76 4.62 16.48 19.31
C VAL A 76 5.94 17.01 19.87
N LYS A 77 6.83 16.11 20.32
CA LYS A 77 8.15 16.47 20.84
C LYS A 77 9.09 17.02 19.76
N SER A 78 8.77 16.78 18.49
CA SER A 78 9.45 17.34 17.32
C SER A 78 8.71 18.53 16.72
N GLY A 79 7.69 19.05 17.40
CA GLY A 79 6.90 20.20 16.95
C GLY A 79 5.79 19.87 15.95
N TYR A 80 5.47 18.58 15.77
CA TYR A 80 4.33 18.16 14.95
C TYR A 80 3.03 18.17 15.77
N GLN A 81 1.88 18.02 15.09
CA GLN A 81 0.58 17.91 15.75
C GLN A 81 0.38 16.57 16.47
N ALA A 82 -0.42 16.58 17.54
CA ALA A 82 -0.79 15.38 18.29
C ALA A 82 -1.67 14.43 17.47
N GLY A 83 -1.64 13.13 17.77
CA GLY A 83 -2.43 12.11 17.06
C GLY A 83 -1.82 11.72 15.70
N PHE A 84 -0.53 11.99 15.47
CA PHE A 84 0.16 11.65 14.24
C PHE A 84 1.37 10.77 14.50
N ASN A 85 1.63 9.87 13.56
CA ASN A 85 2.76 8.97 13.57
C ASN A 85 3.40 8.87 12.18
N CYS A 86 4.60 8.30 12.15
CA CYS A 86 5.33 8.08 10.90
C CYS A 86 4.89 6.77 10.27
N ASP A 87 4.37 6.86 9.05
CA ASP A 87 4.12 5.73 8.14
C ASP A 87 5.29 5.59 7.17
N GLU A 88 5.58 4.37 6.73
CA GLU A 88 6.68 4.06 5.84
C GLU A 88 6.29 3.12 4.69
N TYR A 89 6.80 3.41 3.50
CA TYR A 89 6.70 2.53 2.33
C TYR A 89 8.04 2.41 1.58
N PRO A 90 8.51 1.19 1.26
CA PRO A 90 7.93 -0.10 1.61
C PRO A 90 7.84 -0.37 3.12
N PHE A 91 6.98 -1.30 3.50
CA PHE A 91 6.72 -1.63 4.90
C PHE A 91 7.96 -2.25 5.58
N ALA A 92 8.13 -2.04 6.89
CA ALA A 92 9.25 -2.64 7.62
C ALA A 92 9.23 -4.19 7.62
N SER A 93 8.07 -4.79 7.35
CA SER A 93 7.83 -6.24 7.26
C SER A 93 8.29 -6.89 5.96
N VAL A 94 8.73 -6.13 4.95
CA VAL A 94 9.05 -6.66 3.60
C VAL A 94 10.53 -6.52 3.23
N SER A 95 11.04 -7.39 2.36
CA SER A 95 12.48 -7.44 2.01
C SER A 95 12.99 -6.16 1.36
N GLU A 96 12.14 -5.50 0.57
CA GLU A 96 12.47 -4.26 -0.14
C GLU A 96 12.91 -3.14 0.82
N SER A 97 12.51 -3.22 2.10
CA SER A 97 12.92 -2.27 3.13
C SER A 97 14.39 -2.36 3.57
N ASP A 98 15.13 -3.40 3.18
CA ASP A 98 16.58 -3.42 3.44
C ASP A 98 17.37 -2.43 2.58
N ALA A 99 16.80 -1.95 1.47
CA ALA A 99 17.44 -0.94 0.62
C ALA A 99 17.59 0.43 1.30
N GLY A 100 16.73 0.74 2.28
CA GLY A 100 16.74 2.01 3.00
C GLY A 100 16.25 3.22 2.19
N GLY A 101 16.00 4.32 2.90
CA GLY A 101 15.48 5.55 2.30
C GLY A 101 14.06 5.39 1.74
N GLN A 102 13.25 4.59 2.43
CA GLN A 102 11.80 4.45 2.22
C GLN A 102 11.14 5.82 2.18
N SER A 103 10.03 5.91 1.45
CA SER A 103 9.11 7.03 1.59
C SER A 103 8.49 6.98 2.98
N ASN A 104 8.43 8.11 3.66
CA ASN A 104 7.69 8.23 4.91
C ASN A 104 6.82 9.48 4.91
N ARG A 105 5.67 9.38 5.58
CA ARG A 105 4.67 10.45 5.74
C ARG A 105 4.24 10.53 7.19
N CYS A 106 3.97 11.74 7.69
CA CYS A 106 3.27 11.88 8.96
C CYS A 106 1.77 11.74 8.71
N VAL A 107 1.16 10.73 9.32
CA VAL A 107 -0.23 10.32 9.11
C VAL A 107 -0.96 10.22 10.44
N HIS A 108 -2.29 10.28 10.42
CA HIS A 108 -3.08 10.10 11.64
C HIS A 108 -2.84 8.72 12.27
N THR A 109 -2.72 8.64 13.60
CA THR A 109 -2.42 7.39 14.30
C THR A 109 -3.46 6.31 14.03
N GLY A 110 -4.75 6.65 13.96
CA GLY A 110 -5.81 5.70 13.58
C GLY A 110 -5.58 5.05 12.22
N GLN A 111 -5.20 5.83 11.20
CA GLN A 111 -4.90 5.28 9.87
C GLN A 111 -3.64 4.39 9.90
N ASN A 112 -2.61 4.80 10.64
CA ASN A 112 -1.36 4.02 10.76
C ASN A 112 -1.58 2.68 11.46
N SER A 113 -2.37 2.68 12.54
CA SER A 113 -2.78 1.47 13.25
C SER A 113 -3.61 0.58 12.34
N ALA A 114 -4.57 1.14 11.59
CA ALA A 114 -5.39 0.38 10.65
C ALA A 114 -4.58 -0.26 9.51
N GLN A 115 -3.56 0.43 8.99
CA GLN A 115 -2.63 -0.16 8.02
C GLN A 115 -1.88 -1.34 8.64
N GLY A 116 -1.38 -1.18 9.87
CA GLY A 116 -0.71 -2.24 10.62
C GLY A 116 -1.61 -3.45 10.85
N GLY A 117 -2.85 -3.24 11.27
CA GLY A 117 -3.85 -4.30 11.46
C GLY A 117 -4.20 -5.00 10.15
N THR A 118 -4.38 -4.24 9.07
CA THR A 118 -4.60 -4.76 7.70
C THR A 118 -3.48 -5.71 7.28
N LEU A 119 -2.22 -5.26 7.42
CA LEU A 119 -1.05 -6.05 7.09
C LEU A 119 -0.92 -7.29 7.97
N ASN A 120 -1.11 -7.15 9.29
CA ASN A 120 -1.02 -8.27 10.22
C ASN A 120 -2.09 -9.33 9.93
N ALA A 121 -3.32 -8.92 9.63
CA ALA A 121 -4.41 -9.84 9.28
C ALA A 121 -4.10 -10.57 7.97
N PHE A 122 -3.60 -9.85 6.96
CA PHE A 122 -3.20 -10.43 5.68
C PHE A 122 -2.03 -11.43 5.85
N TYR A 123 -1.00 -11.07 6.61
CA TYR A 123 0.21 -11.88 6.82
C TYR A 123 -0.02 -13.20 7.56
N ARG A 124 -1.10 -13.34 8.34
CA ARG A 124 -1.42 -14.60 9.05
C ARG A 124 -1.49 -15.81 8.13
N ASN A 125 -1.82 -15.59 6.84
CA ASN A 125 -1.95 -16.65 5.85
C ASN A 125 -0.76 -16.71 4.86
N LEU A 126 0.32 -15.95 5.11
CA LEU A 126 1.49 -15.92 4.25
C LEU A 126 2.67 -16.66 4.86
N ALA A 127 3.34 -17.46 4.03
CA ALA A 127 4.68 -17.93 4.36
C ALA A 127 5.70 -16.80 4.15
N PRO A 128 6.77 -16.72 4.95
CA PRO A 128 7.91 -15.86 4.63
C PRO A 128 8.46 -16.17 3.22
N GLY A 129 8.91 -15.13 2.51
CA GLY A 129 9.30 -15.20 1.10
C GLY A 129 8.13 -15.09 0.12
N THR A 130 6.87 -15.09 0.59
CA THR A 130 5.72 -14.91 -0.30
C THR A 130 5.73 -13.51 -0.91
N ARG A 131 5.63 -13.46 -2.24
CA ARG A 131 5.46 -12.21 -2.98
C ARG A 131 3.98 -11.86 -3.07
N PHE A 132 3.67 -10.59 -2.82
CA PHE A 132 2.31 -10.08 -2.90
C PHE A 132 2.30 -8.71 -3.59
N LEU A 133 1.16 -8.34 -4.18
CA LEU A 133 0.95 -7.02 -4.77
C LEU A 133 0.10 -6.15 -3.84
N VAL A 134 0.45 -4.87 -3.75
CA VAL A 134 -0.38 -3.83 -3.15
C VAL A 134 -1.25 -3.17 -4.23
N ALA A 135 -2.55 -3.11 -3.99
CA ALA A 135 -3.53 -2.36 -4.79
C ALA A 135 -4.32 -1.38 -3.91
N PHE A 136 -5.05 -0.46 -4.53
CA PHE A 136 -5.67 0.69 -3.86
C PHE A 136 -7.16 0.77 -4.18
N LEU A 137 -8.03 0.50 -3.21
CA LEU A 137 -9.47 0.70 -3.35
C LEU A 137 -9.83 2.16 -3.12
N ASN A 138 -10.87 2.63 -3.80
CA ASN A 138 -11.37 4.00 -3.72
C ASN A 138 -10.26 5.06 -3.90
N PRO A 139 -9.41 4.94 -4.94
CA PRO A 139 -8.14 5.67 -5.04
C PRO A 139 -8.26 7.20 -5.20
N THR A 140 -9.49 7.72 -5.37
CA THR A 140 -9.82 9.15 -5.52
C THR A 140 -10.59 9.71 -4.33
N LYS A 141 -10.90 8.89 -3.31
CA LYS A 141 -11.69 9.27 -2.14
C LYS A 141 -10.80 9.74 -0.98
N GLY A 142 -11.41 10.36 0.02
CA GLY A 142 -10.74 10.77 1.27
C GLY A 142 -9.65 11.84 1.10
N GLY A 143 -9.53 12.48 -0.08
CA GLY A 143 -8.42 13.38 -0.38
C GLY A 143 -7.11 12.67 -0.76
N THR A 144 -7.17 11.37 -1.05
CA THR A 144 -6.02 10.56 -1.51
C THR A 144 -5.37 11.17 -2.75
N LYS A 145 -4.04 11.20 -2.76
CA LYS A 145 -3.24 11.72 -3.87
C LYS A 145 -2.37 10.64 -4.49
N TYR A 146 -1.98 10.88 -5.74
CA TYR A 146 -1.00 10.09 -6.49
C TYR A 146 -1.38 8.62 -6.75
N CYS A 147 -2.61 8.19 -6.49
CA CYS A 147 -3.05 6.81 -6.71
C CYS A 147 -3.72 6.60 -8.07
N THR A 148 -3.96 7.67 -8.83
CA THR A 148 -4.58 7.62 -10.16
C THR A 148 -3.76 8.41 -11.17
N ASN A 149 -3.98 8.11 -12.45
CA ASN A 149 -3.22 8.66 -13.55
C ASN A 149 -3.28 10.19 -13.66
N GLY A 150 -2.15 10.77 -14.07
CA GLY A 150 -2.10 12.13 -14.59
C GLY A 150 -0.68 12.61 -14.86
N ALA A 151 -0.52 13.52 -15.81
CA ALA A 151 0.73 14.25 -16.01
C ALA A 151 0.92 15.28 -14.89
N ASN A 152 2.16 15.51 -14.46
CA ASN A 152 2.52 16.51 -13.44
C ASN A 152 1.85 16.32 -12.06
N VAL A 153 1.31 15.13 -11.77
CA VAL A 153 0.62 14.87 -10.50
C VAL A 153 1.58 14.61 -9.34
N CYS A 154 2.86 14.32 -9.61
CA CYS A 154 3.87 14.05 -8.58
C CYS A 154 4.51 15.34 -8.05
N VAL A 155 3.68 16.19 -7.43
CA VAL A 155 4.13 17.36 -6.68
C VAL A 155 4.02 17.06 -5.19
N ASN A 156 5.16 16.99 -4.49
CA ASN A 156 5.18 16.73 -3.06
C ASN A 156 4.44 17.85 -2.32
N ASP A 157 3.49 17.48 -1.46
CA ASP A 157 2.73 18.41 -0.62
C ASP A 157 3.51 18.89 0.62
N GLY A 158 4.80 18.57 0.70
CA GLY A 158 5.69 18.88 1.79
C GLY A 158 5.75 17.81 2.88
N ASN A 159 4.87 16.80 2.84
CA ASN A 159 4.80 15.75 3.84
C ASN A 159 5.39 14.41 3.39
N GLN A 160 5.87 14.28 2.15
CA GLN A 160 6.64 13.11 1.71
C GLN A 160 8.13 13.29 1.99
N HIS A 161 8.71 12.36 2.76
CA HIS A 161 10.09 12.42 3.24
C HIS A 161 10.80 11.08 3.03
N THR A 162 12.12 11.11 3.16
CA THR A 162 12.93 9.94 3.53
C THR A 162 13.61 10.24 4.86
N LYS A 163 14.46 9.33 5.32
CA LYS A 163 15.42 9.62 6.40
C LYS A 163 16.29 10.88 6.12
N ALA A 164 16.56 11.20 4.85
CA ALA A 164 17.37 12.35 4.47
C ALA A 164 16.59 13.69 4.50
N GLY A 165 15.30 13.67 4.81
CA GLY A 165 14.42 14.85 4.82
C GLY A 165 13.39 14.82 3.70
N VAL A 166 12.86 16.00 3.36
CA VAL A 166 11.80 16.17 2.34
C VAL A 166 12.24 15.55 1.01
N GLN A 167 11.38 14.74 0.41
CA GLN A 167 11.63 14.19 -0.92
C GLN A 167 11.43 15.26 -1.98
N ALA A 168 12.40 15.42 -2.88
CA ALA A 168 12.23 16.26 -4.06
C ALA A 168 11.18 15.66 -5.01
N ASN A 169 10.54 16.53 -5.80
CA ASN A 169 9.69 16.06 -6.89
C ASN A 169 10.53 15.32 -7.93
N PRO A 170 9.98 14.28 -8.59
CA PRO A 170 10.64 13.69 -9.74
C PRO A 170 10.79 14.73 -10.88
N PRO A 171 11.74 14.55 -11.81
CA PRO A 171 11.93 15.46 -12.94
C PRO A 171 10.63 15.72 -13.71
N GLY A 172 10.28 17.00 -13.86
CA GLY A 172 9.04 17.43 -14.50
C GLY A 172 7.76 17.01 -13.76
N ASN A 173 7.83 16.73 -12.45
CA ASN A 173 6.71 16.25 -11.63
C ASN A 173 6.04 15.00 -12.23
N ARG A 174 6.80 14.21 -12.97
CA ARG A 174 6.28 13.11 -13.78
C ARG A 174 5.96 11.88 -12.94
N TRP A 175 4.86 11.25 -13.30
CA TRP A 175 4.56 9.88 -12.94
C TRP A 175 5.60 8.94 -13.55
N THR A 176 6.26 8.15 -12.72
CA THR A 176 7.41 7.31 -13.08
C THR A 176 7.34 5.95 -12.38
N PRO A 177 6.28 5.15 -12.63
CA PRO A 177 6.13 3.83 -12.05
C PRO A 177 7.19 2.91 -12.65
N ARG A 178 7.68 1.94 -11.86
CA ARG A 178 8.62 0.93 -12.36
C ARG A 178 7.93 -0.19 -13.16
N SER A 179 6.61 -0.21 -13.30
CA SER A 179 5.95 -1.25 -14.09
C SER A 179 6.26 -1.03 -15.58
N LEU A 180 6.69 -2.10 -16.25
CA LEU A 180 7.31 -2.08 -17.57
C LEU A 180 6.32 -1.83 -18.72
N ALA A 181 5.01 -1.72 -18.43
CA ALA A 181 3.96 -1.79 -19.45
C ALA A 181 3.08 -0.53 -19.58
N SER A 182 3.05 0.39 -18.60
CA SER A 182 2.27 1.62 -18.76
C SER A 182 2.85 2.82 -18.02
N SER A 183 2.63 4.00 -18.59
CA SER A 183 2.96 5.31 -18.01
C SER A 183 1.98 5.71 -16.87
N GLY A 184 1.27 4.74 -16.28
CA GLY A 184 0.14 4.98 -15.38
C GLY A 184 -0.19 3.81 -14.43
N ALA A 185 -1.19 4.01 -13.57
CA ALA A 185 -1.95 2.97 -12.90
C ALA A 185 -3.16 2.54 -13.74
N TYR A 186 -3.53 1.26 -13.63
CA TYR A 186 -4.73 0.69 -14.19
C TYR A 186 -5.91 0.87 -13.24
N LEU A 187 -7.07 1.23 -13.78
CA LEU A 187 -8.29 1.47 -13.03
C LEU A 187 -9.32 0.40 -13.35
N TYR A 188 -10.05 -0.06 -12.33
CA TYR A 188 -11.02 -1.15 -12.44
C TYR A 188 -12.24 -0.90 -11.57
N LYS A 189 -13.36 -1.54 -11.94
CA LYS A 189 -14.51 -1.75 -11.06
C LYS A 189 -14.41 -3.14 -10.44
N THR A 190 -14.75 -3.24 -9.16
CA THR A 190 -14.78 -4.51 -8.42
C THR A 190 -16.21 -5.01 -8.23
N ALA A 191 -16.38 -6.30 -7.94
CA ALA A 191 -17.70 -6.90 -7.73
C ALA A 191 -18.43 -6.30 -6.51
N SER A 192 -17.68 -5.83 -5.50
CA SER A 192 -18.25 -5.07 -4.37
C SER A 192 -18.67 -3.63 -4.72
N GLY A 193 -18.50 -3.20 -5.97
CA GLY A 193 -18.89 -1.86 -6.43
C GLY A 193 -17.87 -0.76 -6.12
N LYS A 194 -16.66 -1.13 -5.67
CA LYS A 194 -15.56 -0.18 -5.43
C LYS A 194 -14.75 0.05 -6.69
N ASP A 195 -14.05 1.18 -6.74
CA ASP A 195 -13.05 1.43 -7.77
C ASP A 195 -11.69 0.96 -7.25
N LEU A 196 -10.87 0.32 -8.09
CA LEU A 196 -9.55 -0.18 -7.74
C LEU A 196 -8.51 0.45 -8.67
N SER A 197 -7.42 0.98 -8.09
CA SER A 197 -6.21 1.32 -8.81
C SER A 197 -5.13 0.27 -8.55
N SER A 198 -4.45 -0.14 -9.62
CA SER A 198 -3.31 -1.06 -9.56
C SER A 198 -2.16 -0.56 -10.44
N PRO A 199 -0.90 -0.63 -9.98
CA PRO A 199 0.26 -0.36 -10.80
C PRO A 199 0.58 -1.47 -11.83
N GLU A 200 -0.06 -2.64 -11.68
CA GLU A 200 0.10 -3.78 -12.58
C GLU A 200 -1.22 -4.07 -13.31
N LEU A 201 -1.10 -4.60 -14.53
CA LEU A 201 -2.26 -4.98 -15.33
C LEU A 201 -2.89 -6.25 -14.73
N PHE A 202 -4.20 -6.22 -14.56
CA PHE A 202 -5.02 -7.33 -14.12
C PHE A 202 -6.03 -7.69 -15.20
N GLU A 203 -6.33 -8.98 -15.28
CA GLU A 203 -7.41 -9.50 -16.10
C GLU A 203 -8.75 -9.39 -15.36
N ILE A 204 -9.85 -9.33 -16.13
CA ILE A 204 -11.19 -9.48 -15.54
C ILE A 204 -11.28 -10.87 -14.91
N GLY A 205 -11.86 -10.94 -13.71
CA GLY A 205 -11.88 -12.16 -12.90
C GLY A 205 -10.67 -12.30 -11.96
N HIS A 206 -9.69 -11.39 -12.00
CA HIS A 206 -8.59 -11.38 -11.05
C HIS A 206 -9.13 -11.18 -9.62
N GLU A 207 -8.82 -12.14 -8.75
CA GLU A 207 -9.19 -12.10 -7.34
C GLU A 207 -8.13 -11.35 -6.52
N PHE A 208 -8.59 -10.59 -5.54
CA PHE A 208 -7.73 -9.93 -4.57
C PHE A 208 -8.36 -9.93 -3.18
N VAL A 209 -7.50 -9.81 -2.16
CA VAL A 209 -7.90 -9.78 -0.76
C VAL A 209 -8.16 -8.34 -0.33
N THR A 210 -9.37 -8.11 0.16
CA THR A 210 -9.72 -6.93 0.95
C THR A 210 -9.74 -7.31 2.42
N VAL A 211 -9.05 -6.52 3.25
CA VAL A 211 -9.12 -6.67 4.70
C VAL A 211 -10.15 -5.67 5.22
N VAL A 212 -11.22 -6.16 5.85
CA VAL A 212 -12.33 -5.33 6.33
C VAL A 212 -12.51 -5.47 7.83
N PRO A 213 -12.92 -4.40 8.54
CA PRO A 213 -13.17 -4.50 9.97
C PRO A 213 -14.35 -5.44 10.26
N VAL A 214 -14.28 -6.14 11.39
CA VAL A 214 -15.39 -6.98 11.89
C VAL A 214 -16.57 -6.12 12.30
N ASN A 215 -16.31 -4.91 12.82
CA ASN A 215 -17.32 -3.91 13.17
C ASN A 215 -16.97 -2.55 12.53
N GLN A 216 -17.73 -2.15 11.51
CA GLN A 216 -17.51 -0.92 10.76
C GLN A 216 -17.68 0.34 11.61
N THR A 217 -18.68 0.38 12.51
CA THR A 217 -18.92 1.55 13.36
C THR A 217 -17.79 1.76 14.36
N SER A 218 -17.31 0.68 15.00
CA SER A 218 -16.14 0.76 15.88
C SER A 218 -14.89 1.16 15.12
N TYR A 219 -14.72 0.67 13.89
CA TYR A 219 -13.61 1.04 13.03
C TYR A 219 -13.58 2.55 12.78
N GLU A 220 -14.69 3.14 12.33
CA GLU A 220 -14.80 4.57 12.03
C GLU A 220 -14.50 5.43 13.27
N LEU A 221 -15.07 5.07 14.42
CA LEU A 221 -14.81 5.78 15.68
C LEU A 221 -13.34 5.75 16.10
N LEU A 222 -12.68 4.60 15.95
CA LEU A 222 -11.27 4.44 16.32
C LEU A 222 -10.32 5.09 15.30
N LEU A 223 -10.72 5.14 14.03
CA LEU A 223 -9.93 5.72 12.94
C LEU A 223 -9.77 7.24 13.10
N GLU A 224 -10.82 7.89 13.60
CA GLU A 224 -10.88 9.33 13.89
C GLU A 224 -10.38 9.69 15.31
N SER A 225 -10.15 8.68 16.16
CA SER A 225 -9.68 8.90 17.53
C SER A 225 -8.27 9.50 17.58
N GLN A 226 -8.14 10.65 18.25
CA GLN A 226 -6.84 11.24 18.60
C GLN A 226 -6.18 10.55 19.79
N ASP A 227 -6.93 9.72 20.52
CA ASP A 227 -6.41 8.88 21.59
C ASP A 227 -5.63 7.71 20.96
N GLU A 228 -4.31 7.71 21.19
CA GLU A 228 -3.38 6.69 20.66
C GLU A 228 -3.64 5.32 21.26
N ASP A 229 -4.08 5.23 22.52
CA ASP A 229 -4.38 3.96 23.17
C ASP A 229 -5.66 3.36 22.57
N ALA A 230 -6.69 4.19 22.36
CA ALA A 230 -7.92 3.74 21.70
C ALA A 230 -7.62 3.28 20.26
N SER A 231 -6.95 4.12 19.47
CA SER A 231 -6.65 3.81 18.07
C SER A 231 -5.65 2.65 17.90
N SER A 232 -4.87 2.31 18.92
CA SER A 232 -3.99 1.12 18.90
C SER A 232 -4.75 -0.21 18.72
N GLN A 233 -6.03 -0.26 19.07
CA GLN A 233 -6.90 -1.42 18.83
C GLN A 233 -6.99 -1.75 17.33
N LEU A 234 -6.88 -0.76 16.45
CA LEU A 234 -6.88 -0.97 15.00
C LEU A 234 -5.63 -1.70 14.50
N ALA A 235 -4.58 -1.82 15.31
CA ALA A 235 -3.39 -2.61 14.98
C ALA A 235 -3.59 -4.12 15.27
N ASP A 236 -4.65 -4.49 15.99
CA ASP A 236 -4.98 -5.88 16.29
C ASP A 236 -5.53 -6.57 15.02
N PRO A 237 -4.86 -7.59 14.48
CA PRO A 237 -5.38 -8.36 13.35
C PRO A 237 -6.74 -9.04 13.60
N ASP A 238 -7.14 -9.31 14.85
CA ASP A 238 -8.46 -9.87 15.17
C ASP A 238 -9.61 -8.86 15.02
N PHE A 239 -9.28 -7.58 14.87
CA PHE A 239 -10.26 -6.55 14.51
C PHE A 239 -10.75 -6.67 13.07
N TYR A 240 -10.11 -7.51 12.25
CA TYR A 240 -10.36 -7.63 10.82
C TYR A 240 -10.71 -9.04 10.38
N THR A 241 -11.39 -9.12 9.24
CA THR A 241 -11.60 -10.35 8.48
C THR A 241 -11.15 -10.16 7.04
N LEU A 242 -10.69 -11.24 6.42
CA LEU A 242 -10.27 -11.25 5.02
C LEU A 242 -11.48 -11.59 4.16
N LYS A 243 -11.70 -10.80 3.12
CA LYS A 243 -12.68 -11.06 2.07
C LYS A 243 -11.98 -11.09 0.73
N THR A 244 -12.40 -12.00 -0.13
CA THR A 244 -12.04 -11.98 -1.54
C THR A 244 -13.01 -11.05 -2.27
N ASP A 245 -12.48 -10.19 -3.13
CA ASP A 245 -13.22 -9.43 -4.12
C ASP A 245 -12.58 -9.66 -5.50
N VAL A 246 -13.29 -9.30 -6.56
CA VAL A 246 -12.94 -9.66 -7.93
C VAL A 246 -13.08 -8.46 -8.83
N ILE A 247 -12.15 -8.33 -9.78
CA ILE A 247 -12.25 -7.32 -10.83
C ILE A 247 -13.32 -7.74 -11.84
N VAL A 248 -14.30 -6.87 -12.08
CA VAL A 248 -15.42 -7.14 -13.01
C VAL A 248 -15.38 -6.26 -14.26
N GLU A 249 -14.69 -5.13 -14.20
CA GLU A 249 -14.60 -4.19 -15.31
C GLU A 249 -13.26 -3.45 -15.28
N LYS A 250 -12.68 -3.20 -16.45
CA LYS A 250 -11.55 -2.26 -16.60
C LYS A 250 -12.14 -0.90 -16.95
N LEU A 251 -11.81 0.12 -16.15
CA LEU A 251 -12.30 1.47 -16.36
C LEU A 251 -11.43 2.20 -17.40
N ASP A 252 -12.08 2.92 -18.30
CA ASP A 252 -11.38 3.77 -19.27
C ASP A 252 -10.57 4.84 -18.55
N GLN A 253 -9.28 4.92 -18.89
CA GLN A 253 -8.33 5.73 -18.14
C GLN A 253 -8.46 7.23 -18.38
N GLY A 254 -9.33 7.69 -19.29
CA GLY A 254 -9.52 9.10 -19.64
C GLY A 254 -8.26 9.84 -20.15
N LEU A 255 -7.11 9.17 -20.15
CA LEU A 255 -5.90 9.59 -20.81
C LEU A 255 -6.12 9.30 -22.29
N GLY A 256 -6.49 10.32 -23.05
CA GLY A 256 -6.54 10.22 -24.51
C GLY A 256 -5.30 9.49 -25.01
N GLU A 257 -5.53 8.51 -25.89
CA GLU A 257 -4.50 7.97 -26.76
C GLU A 257 -3.70 9.16 -27.28
N ARG A 258 -2.50 9.38 -26.71
CA ARG A 258 -1.48 10.06 -27.48
C ARG A 258 -1.03 9.02 -28.47
N ASP A 259 -1.66 9.10 -29.62
CA ASP A 259 -1.28 8.52 -30.88
C ASP A 259 0.24 8.35 -30.91
N LEU A 260 0.69 7.10 -30.96
CA LEU A 260 2.11 6.75 -31.15
C LEU A 260 2.47 6.91 -32.64
N SER A 261 2.09 8.03 -33.22
CA SER A 261 2.47 8.45 -34.57
C SER A 261 3.06 9.85 -34.49
N ASP A 262 4.39 9.89 -34.28
CA ASP A 262 5.35 10.84 -34.87
C ASP A 262 6.79 10.49 -34.43
#